data_AF-A0A359HE91-F1
#
_entry.id   AF-A0A359HE91-F1
#
_cell.length_a   1.000
_cell.length_b   1.000
_cell.length_c   1.000
_cell.angle_alpha   90.00
_cell.angle_beta   90.00
_cell.angle_gamma   90.00
#
_symmetry.space_group_name_H-M   'P 1'
#
loop_
_entity.id
_entity.type
_entity.pdbx_description
1 polymer ?
#
loop_
_entity_poly.entity_id
_entity_poly.type
_entity_poly.pdbx_seq_one_letter_code
_entity_poly.pdbx_strand_id
1 'polypeptide(L)'
;RLGVDINFKISVFMGNDNPYAAFWTLLGAKLFSREDGTSPLIGFNWSNSVNNQSIEITAEFRKALGFEDIVRFEHHITETYKSIVLQPYDRRSELVELADHVRNISAKHEGGLPEVDVNRSHPSDILDYFRDKSEVIESGDWAAMEQNFLDKVAACNSSAQMLTEKGLSFIAAQNLHK
;
A
#
# COMPACT_ATOMS: atom_id res chain seq x y z
N ARG A 1 -6.71 27.93 5.49
CA ARG A 1 -6.10 26.93 6.40
C ARG A 1 -7.10 26.71 7.55
N LEU A 2 -7.45 25.46 7.88
CA LEU A 2 -8.50 25.15 8.88
C LEU A 2 -8.08 25.40 10.34
N GLY A 3 -6.82 25.77 10.59
CA GLY A 3 -6.31 26.04 11.94
C GLY A 3 -6.09 24.79 12.79
N VAL A 4 -6.29 23.60 12.23
CA VAL A 4 -6.07 22.31 12.88
C VAL A 4 -4.85 21.65 12.25
N ASP A 5 -3.93 21.19 13.09
CA ASP A 5 -2.79 20.39 12.66
C ASP A 5 -3.22 18.93 12.48
N ILE A 6 -3.30 18.50 11.22
CA ILE A 6 -3.76 17.15 10.85
C ILE A 6 -2.83 16.53 9.82
N ASN A 7 -2.76 15.20 9.86
CA ASN A 7 -2.11 14.40 8.83
C ASN A 7 -3.16 13.49 8.18
N PHE A 8 -3.13 13.39 6.86
CA PHE A 8 -3.99 12.50 6.10
C PHE A 8 -3.20 11.71 5.05
N LYS A 9 -3.84 10.66 4.55
CA LYS A 9 -3.36 9.85 3.45
C LYS A 9 -4.42 9.80 2.36
N ILE A 10 -3.99 9.80 1.11
CA ILE A 10 -4.89 9.58 -0.03
C ILE A 10 -5.31 8.12 -0.05
N SER A 11 -6.58 7.87 -0.31
CA SER A 11 -7.15 6.53 -0.48
C SER A 11 -6.82 5.95 -1.85
N VAL A 12 -6.66 4.63 -1.94
CA VAL A 12 -6.55 3.90 -3.23
C VAL A 12 -7.73 4.20 -4.16
N PHE A 13 -8.92 4.44 -3.60
CA PHE A 13 -10.14 4.78 -4.35
C PHE A 13 -10.09 6.15 -5.05
N MET A 14 -9.11 7.01 -4.74
CA MET A 14 -8.87 8.23 -5.51
C MET A 14 -8.45 7.89 -6.96
N GLY A 15 -7.92 6.68 -7.20
CA GLY A 15 -7.63 6.20 -8.55
C GLY A 15 -6.41 6.87 -9.20
N ASN A 16 -5.44 7.34 -8.41
CA ASN A 16 -4.19 7.86 -8.97
C ASN A 16 -3.39 6.71 -9.58
N ASP A 17 -3.42 6.58 -10.91
CA ASP A 17 -2.78 5.48 -11.67
C ASP A 17 -1.74 5.95 -12.68
N ASN A 18 -1.62 7.27 -12.87
CA ASN A 18 -0.68 7.88 -13.81
C ASN A 18 -0.02 9.14 -13.22
N PRO A 19 1.12 9.60 -13.79
CA PRO A 19 1.87 10.71 -13.21
C PRO A 19 1.14 12.04 -13.21
N TYR A 20 0.22 12.30 -14.14
CA TYR A 20 -0.50 13.57 -14.21
C TYR A 20 -1.56 13.67 -13.12
N ALA A 21 -2.31 12.59 -12.88
CA ALA A 21 -3.26 12.51 -11.77
C ALA A 21 -2.54 12.66 -10.41
N ALA A 22 -1.40 11.97 -10.26
CA ALA A 22 -0.58 12.07 -9.07
C ALA A 22 0.01 13.47 -8.88
N PHE A 23 0.51 14.09 -9.96
CA PHE A 23 0.99 15.47 -9.94
C PHE A 23 -0.10 16.45 -9.49
N TRP A 24 -1.33 16.30 -9.98
CA TRP A 24 -2.45 17.13 -9.52
C TRP A 24 -2.69 17.02 -8.01
N THR A 25 -2.68 15.79 -7.50
CA THR A 25 -2.81 15.53 -6.06
C THR A 25 -1.66 16.16 -5.26
N LEU A 26 -0.41 16.03 -5.73
CA LEU A 26 0.77 16.60 -5.08
C LEU A 26 0.79 18.13 -5.15
N LEU A 27 0.32 18.74 -6.24
CA LEU A 27 0.15 20.20 -6.33
C LEU A 27 -0.86 20.71 -5.30
N GLY A 28 -1.97 19.99 -5.11
CA GLY A 28 -2.93 20.28 -4.04
C GLY A 28 -2.23 20.24 -2.67
N ALA A 29 -1.48 19.18 -2.39
CA ALA A 29 -0.71 19.07 -1.15
C ALA A 29 0.32 20.21 -0.96
N LYS A 30 0.92 20.70 -2.04
CA LYS A 30 1.87 21.83 -2.03
C LYS A 30 1.19 23.16 -1.73
N LEU A 31 0.00 23.40 -2.27
CA LEU A 31 -0.80 24.59 -1.97
C LEU A 31 -1.12 24.69 -0.47
N PHE A 32 -1.28 23.54 0.19
CA PHE A 32 -1.57 23.45 1.62
C PHE A 32 -0.32 23.20 2.50
N SER A 33 0.89 23.32 1.95
CA SER A 33 2.11 23.24 2.76
C SER A 33 2.15 24.31 3.86
N ARG A 34 2.72 23.92 4.99
CA ARG A 34 3.00 24.79 6.13
C ARG A 34 4.28 25.59 5.85
N GLU A 35 4.50 26.65 6.64
CA GLU A 35 5.68 27.52 6.50
C GLU A 35 6.99 26.82 6.85
N ASP A 36 6.93 25.77 7.68
CA ASP A 36 8.06 24.90 8.00
C ASP A 36 8.39 23.88 6.87
N GLY A 37 7.67 23.93 5.75
CA GLY A 37 7.86 23.04 4.61
C GLY A 37 7.10 21.72 4.69
N THR A 38 6.48 21.39 5.83
CA THR A 38 5.67 20.16 5.97
C THR A 38 4.36 20.24 5.17
N SER A 39 3.76 19.08 4.91
CA SER A 39 2.43 18.97 4.29
C SER A 39 1.51 18.15 5.18
N PRO A 40 0.19 18.42 5.20
CA PRO A 40 -0.77 17.53 5.85
C PRO A 40 -0.92 16.20 5.10
N LEU A 41 -0.53 16.12 3.82
CA LEU A 41 -0.45 14.86 3.10
C LEU A 41 0.83 14.12 3.51
N ILE A 42 0.70 12.98 4.18
CA ILE A 42 1.84 12.16 4.64
C ILE A 42 1.96 10.80 3.91
N GLY A 43 0.93 10.43 3.16
CA GLY A 43 0.90 9.13 2.46
C GLY A 43 0.04 9.18 1.22
N PHE A 44 0.52 8.56 0.15
CA PHE A 44 -0.09 8.56 -1.16
C PHE A 44 -0.31 7.12 -1.58
N ASN A 45 -1.55 6.64 -1.55
CA ASN A 45 -1.88 5.33 -2.10
C ASN A 45 -1.99 5.42 -3.62
N TRP A 46 -1.23 4.57 -4.28
CA TRP A 46 -1.39 4.33 -5.70
C TRP A 46 -2.63 3.48 -5.97
N SER A 47 -3.29 3.73 -7.09
CA SER A 47 -4.26 2.80 -7.66
C SER A 47 -3.62 1.44 -7.92
N ASN A 48 -4.42 0.36 -7.85
CA ASN A 48 -3.96 -0.98 -8.19
C ASN A 48 -3.57 -1.14 -9.67
N SER A 49 -3.96 -0.19 -10.53
CA SER A 49 -3.60 -0.12 -11.95
C SER A 49 -2.31 0.65 -12.26
N VAL A 50 -1.63 1.25 -11.25
CA VAL A 50 -0.35 1.94 -11.46
C VAL A 50 0.72 0.97 -12.01
N ASN A 51 1.81 1.47 -12.60
CA ASN A 51 3.01 0.70 -12.94
C ASN A 51 4.29 1.41 -12.43
N ASN A 52 5.44 0.72 -12.51
CA ASN A 52 6.74 1.25 -12.05
C ASN A 52 7.12 2.58 -12.71
N GLN A 53 6.98 2.68 -14.04
CA GLN A 53 7.30 3.91 -14.76
C GLN A 53 6.49 5.12 -14.25
N SER A 54 5.20 4.93 -13.96
CA SER A 54 4.36 5.99 -13.41
C SER A 54 4.83 6.42 -12.01
N ILE A 55 5.25 5.46 -11.18
CA ILE A 55 5.77 5.72 -9.84
C ILE A 55 7.09 6.49 -9.92
N GLU A 56 8.02 6.06 -10.79
CA GLU A 56 9.32 6.70 -11.00
C GLU A 56 9.19 8.15 -11.48
N ILE A 57 8.39 8.39 -12.52
CA ILE A 57 8.15 9.75 -13.03
C ILE A 57 7.55 10.65 -11.93
N THR A 58 6.63 10.10 -11.14
CA THR A 58 6.03 10.86 -10.04
C THR A 58 7.00 11.09 -8.89
N ALA A 59 7.95 10.17 -8.65
CA ALA A 59 8.98 10.35 -7.66
C ALA A 59 9.82 11.60 -7.94
N GLU A 60 10.11 11.88 -9.22
CA GLU A 60 10.80 13.10 -9.65
C GLU A 60 9.98 14.37 -9.34
N PHE A 61 8.68 14.37 -9.64
CA PHE A 61 7.82 15.51 -9.29
C PHE A 61 7.70 15.69 -7.77
N ARG A 62 7.53 14.60 -7.02
CA ARG A 62 7.48 14.61 -5.55
C ARG A 62 8.77 15.22 -4.98
N LYS A 63 9.92 14.84 -5.52
CA LYS A 63 11.22 15.39 -5.13
C LYS A 63 11.35 16.87 -5.47
N ALA A 64 10.98 17.27 -6.69
CA ALA A 64 10.99 18.68 -7.11
C ALA A 64 10.08 19.58 -6.25
N LEU A 65 8.99 19.03 -5.73
CA LEU A 65 8.08 19.72 -4.80
C LEU A 65 8.58 19.76 -3.35
N GLY A 66 9.70 19.09 -3.03
CA GLY A 66 10.25 18.98 -1.68
C GLY A 66 9.53 17.97 -0.79
N PHE A 67 8.86 16.97 -1.38
CA PHE A 67 8.02 16.00 -0.67
C PHE A 67 8.62 14.61 -0.56
N GLU A 68 9.85 14.39 -1.01
CA GLU A 68 10.49 13.07 -1.03
C GLU A 68 10.45 12.38 0.35
N ASP A 69 10.81 13.10 1.43
CA ASP A 69 10.80 12.56 2.79
C ASP A 69 9.47 12.82 3.55
N ILE A 70 8.49 13.50 2.94
CA ILE A 70 7.22 13.89 3.58
C ILE A 70 6.07 12.99 3.12
N VAL A 71 5.92 12.80 1.81
CA VAL A 71 4.82 12.04 1.22
C VAL A 71 5.31 10.65 0.88
N ARG A 72 4.96 9.67 1.71
CA ARG A 72 5.30 8.27 1.46
C ARG A 72 4.43 7.71 0.34
N PHE A 73 5.04 7.10 -0.68
CA PHE A 73 4.31 6.29 -1.64
C PHE A 73 3.90 4.96 -0.99
N GLU A 74 2.61 4.63 -1.07
CA GLU A 74 2.05 3.37 -0.56
C GLU A 74 1.63 2.53 -1.78
N HIS A 75 2.32 1.42 -2.01
CA HIS A 75 2.20 0.58 -3.20
C HIS A 75 1.64 -0.80 -2.82
N HIS A 76 0.48 -1.16 -3.37
CA HIS A 76 -0.12 -2.48 -3.16
C HIS A 76 0.67 -3.53 -3.93
N ILE A 77 1.15 -4.54 -3.20
CA ILE A 77 1.99 -5.63 -3.71
C ILE A 77 1.19 -6.90 -3.92
N THR A 78 0.32 -7.18 -2.96
CA THR A 78 -0.67 -8.26 -2.99
C THR A 78 -1.99 -7.70 -2.49
N GLU A 79 -3.07 -8.23 -3.02
CA GLU A 79 -4.44 -7.77 -2.76
C GLU A 79 -5.31 -8.96 -2.40
N THR A 80 -6.46 -8.71 -1.78
CA THR A 80 -7.41 -9.79 -1.51
C THR A 80 -7.77 -10.53 -2.80
N TYR A 81 -7.95 -11.84 -2.72
CA TYR A 81 -8.16 -12.66 -3.91
C TYR A 81 -9.42 -12.26 -4.68
N LYS A 82 -10.47 -11.83 -3.96
CA LYS A 82 -11.76 -11.44 -4.53
C LYS A 82 -11.97 -9.92 -4.52
N SER A 83 -12.89 -9.50 -5.39
CA SER A 83 -13.66 -8.25 -5.34
C SER A 83 -12.95 -6.91 -5.62
N ILE A 84 -11.61 -6.82 -5.61
CA ILE A 84 -10.90 -5.53 -5.82
C ILE A 84 -9.99 -5.46 -7.05
N VAL A 85 -9.32 -6.56 -7.40
CA VAL A 85 -8.36 -6.62 -8.52
C VAL A 85 -8.58 -7.84 -9.40
N LEU A 86 -8.03 -7.79 -10.62
CA LEU A 86 -7.86 -8.98 -11.44
C LEU A 86 -6.68 -9.80 -10.91
N GLN A 87 -6.92 -11.10 -10.69
CA GLN A 87 -5.91 -12.05 -10.23
C GLN A 87 -5.23 -12.76 -11.42
N PRO A 88 -3.97 -13.21 -11.29
CA PRO A 88 -3.11 -13.08 -10.12
C PRO A 88 -2.55 -11.65 -9.96
N TYR A 89 -2.65 -11.10 -8.75
CA TYR A 89 -2.09 -9.80 -8.39
C TYR A 89 -0.89 -9.97 -7.46
N ASP A 90 0.28 -10.11 -8.06
CA ASP A 90 1.57 -10.22 -7.38
C ASP A 90 2.58 -9.26 -8.00
N ARG A 91 2.94 -8.23 -7.24
CA ARG A 91 3.83 -7.15 -7.69
C ARG A 91 5.13 -7.10 -6.91
N ARG A 92 5.53 -8.25 -6.33
CA ARG A 92 6.77 -8.33 -5.55
C ARG A 92 8.01 -8.03 -6.40
N SER A 93 8.05 -8.47 -7.66
CA SER A 93 9.16 -8.14 -8.58
C SER A 93 9.21 -6.63 -8.86
N GLU A 94 8.06 -6.01 -9.09
CA GLU A 94 7.94 -4.58 -9.33
C GLU A 94 8.45 -3.76 -8.14
N LEU A 95 8.12 -4.18 -6.91
CA LEU A 95 8.67 -3.57 -5.69
C LEU A 95 10.20 -3.63 -5.65
N VAL A 96 10.78 -4.78 -5.97
CA VAL A 96 12.23 -4.98 -5.96
C VAL A 96 12.92 -4.05 -6.97
N GLU A 97 12.31 -3.84 -8.13
CA GLU A 97 12.83 -2.92 -9.15
C GLU A 97 12.81 -1.46 -8.69
N LEU A 98 11.83 -1.05 -7.88
CA LEU A 98 11.71 0.34 -7.41
C LEU A 98 12.55 0.65 -6.16
N ALA A 99 12.75 -0.35 -5.29
CA ALA A 99 13.14 -0.13 -3.90
C ALA A 99 14.57 0.44 -3.70
N ASP A 100 15.46 0.33 -4.70
CA ASP A 100 16.83 0.86 -4.62
C ASP A 100 16.95 2.34 -4.97
N HIS A 101 15.98 2.91 -5.70
CA HIS A 101 16.06 4.29 -6.22
C HIS A 101 14.82 5.14 -5.95
N VAL A 102 13.65 4.56 -5.68
CA VAL A 102 12.46 5.29 -5.23
C VAL A 102 12.44 5.37 -3.71
N ARG A 103 12.90 6.51 -3.18
CA ARG A 103 12.93 6.77 -1.73
C ARG A 103 11.54 6.84 -1.11
N ASN A 104 11.42 6.56 0.18
CA ASN A 104 10.18 6.71 0.96
C ASN A 104 8.96 6.06 0.26
N ILE A 105 9.12 4.79 -0.06
CA ILE A 105 8.08 3.91 -0.58
C ILE A 105 7.79 2.82 0.46
N SER A 106 6.53 2.41 0.55
CA SER A 106 6.07 1.32 1.39
C SER A 106 5.33 0.29 0.55
N ALA A 107 5.60 -0.98 0.84
CA ALA A 107 4.85 -2.11 0.33
C ALA A 107 3.61 -2.34 1.20
N LYS A 108 2.46 -2.51 0.55
CA LYS A 108 1.20 -2.88 1.19
C LYS A 108 0.74 -4.25 0.73
N HIS A 109 0.23 -5.02 1.67
CA HIS A 109 -0.31 -6.35 1.44
C HIS A 109 -1.70 -6.36 2.05
N GLU A 110 -2.70 -6.57 1.22
CA GLU A 110 -4.11 -6.67 1.64
C GLU A 110 -4.62 -8.12 1.59
N GLY A 111 -3.94 -9.00 0.84
CA GLY A 111 -4.20 -10.45 0.76
C GLY A 111 -2.93 -11.30 0.81
N GLY A 112 -3.09 -12.62 0.69
CA GLY A 112 -1.97 -13.55 0.63
C GLY A 112 -1.27 -13.58 -0.74
N LEU A 113 -0.31 -14.50 -0.90
CA LEU A 113 0.23 -14.78 -2.24
C LEU A 113 -0.88 -15.41 -3.11
N PRO A 114 -1.09 -14.97 -4.36
CA PRO A 114 -2.19 -15.45 -5.18
C PRO A 114 -2.24 -16.98 -5.33
N GLU A 115 -1.07 -17.63 -5.42
CA GLU A 115 -0.94 -19.08 -5.51
C GLU A 115 -1.33 -19.84 -4.23
N VAL A 116 -1.32 -19.18 -3.08
CA VAL A 116 -1.79 -19.73 -1.80
C VAL A 116 -3.27 -19.40 -1.60
N ASP A 117 -3.64 -18.15 -1.81
CA ASP A 117 -4.97 -17.60 -1.48
C ASP A 117 -6.08 -18.26 -2.33
N VAL A 118 -5.83 -18.49 -3.63
CA VAL A 118 -6.77 -19.18 -4.53
C VAL A 118 -7.18 -20.57 -4.05
N ASN A 119 -6.30 -21.24 -3.32
CA ASN A 119 -6.49 -22.62 -2.88
C ASN A 119 -7.14 -22.72 -1.49
N ARG A 120 -7.45 -21.58 -0.85
CA ARG A 120 -8.20 -21.56 0.40
C ARG A 120 -9.65 -21.96 0.16
N SER A 121 -10.24 -22.65 1.13
CA SER A 121 -11.68 -22.92 1.11
C SER A 121 -12.49 -21.62 1.13
N HIS A 122 -11.98 -20.62 1.85
CA HIS A 122 -12.44 -19.23 1.82
C HIS A 122 -11.28 -18.33 1.37
N PRO A 123 -11.12 -18.09 0.06
CA PRO A 123 -10.16 -17.11 -0.44
C PRO A 123 -10.49 -15.73 0.08
N SER A 124 -9.46 -14.93 0.38
CA SER A 124 -9.62 -13.61 0.96
C SER A 124 -10.49 -12.70 0.08
N ASP A 125 -11.35 -11.92 0.74
CA ASP A 125 -12.24 -10.97 0.09
C ASP A 125 -12.21 -9.65 0.86
N ILE A 126 -11.98 -8.53 0.16
CA ILE A 126 -12.03 -7.20 0.79
C ILE A 126 -13.42 -6.92 1.39
N LEU A 127 -14.47 -7.56 0.87
CA LEU A 127 -15.83 -7.39 1.37
C LEU A 127 -16.02 -7.99 2.77
N ASP A 128 -15.16 -8.92 3.20
CA ASP A 128 -15.23 -9.48 4.55
C ASP A 128 -14.97 -8.44 5.64
N TYR A 129 -14.23 -7.36 5.33
CA TYR A 129 -13.97 -6.29 6.30
C TYR A 129 -15.21 -5.45 6.62
N PHE A 130 -16.27 -5.55 5.82
CA PHE A 130 -17.53 -4.84 6.05
C PHE A 130 -18.59 -5.71 6.73
N ARG A 131 -18.28 -6.98 6.99
CA ARG A 131 -19.18 -7.90 7.68
C ARG A 131 -19.21 -7.61 9.17
N ASP A 132 -20.36 -7.87 9.78
CA ASP A 132 -20.46 -7.78 11.25
C ASP A 132 -19.71 -8.95 11.89
N LYS A 133 -19.03 -8.68 13.00
CA LYS A 133 -18.25 -9.71 13.70
C LYS A 133 -19.12 -10.89 14.15
N SER A 134 -20.35 -10.65 14.63
CA SER A 134 -21.24 -11.73 15.06
C SER A 134 -21.62 -12.63 13.88
N GLU A 135 -21.90 -12.04 12.73
CA GLU A 135 -22.22 -12.77 11.50
C GLU A 135 -21.05 -13.62 11.00
N VAL A 136 -19.82 -13.11 11.03
CA VAL A 136 -18.60 -13.88 10.71
C VAL A 136 -18.42 -15.09 11.64
N ILE A 137 -18.72 -14.94 12.93
CA ILE A 137 -18.59 -16.04 13.89
C ILE A 137 -19.72 -17.07 13.70
N GLU A 138 -20.95 -16.62 13.50
CA GLU A 138 -22.13 -17.49 13.33
C GLU A 138 -22.09 -18.28 12.01
N SER A 139 -21.55 -17.68 10.94
CA SER A 139 -21.34 -18.36 9.65
C SER A 139 -20.20 -19.39 9.68
N GLY A 140 -19.31 -19.31 10.67
CA GLY A 140 -18.15 -20.20 10.80
C GLY A 140 -16.89 -19.70 10.07
N ASP A 141 -16.92 -18.49 9.52
CA ASP A 141 -15.82 -17.94 8.69
C ASP A 141 -14.66 -17.38 9.53
N TRP A 142 -14.83 -17.22 10.84
CA TRP A 142 -13.83 -16.63 11.73
C TRP A 142 -12.42 -17.24 11.58
N ALA A 143 -12.33 -18.58 11.61
CA ALA A 143 -11.05 -19.28 11.48
C ALA A 143 -10.44 -19.14 10.08
N ALA A 144 -11.28 -19.00 9.04
CA ALA A 144 -10.82 -18.84 7.68
C ALA A 144 -10.27 -17.42 7.45
N MET A 145 -10.93 -16.39 7.99
CA MET A 145 -10.45 -15.00 7.96
C MET A 145 -9.15 -14.83 8.77
N GLU A 146 -9.00 -15.53 9.90
CA GLU A 146 -7.72 -15.60 10.62
C GLU A 146 -6.61 -16.18 9.73
N GLN A 147 -6.90 -17.28 9.02
CA GLN A 147 -5.94 -17.86 8.07
C GLN A 147 -5.61 -16.89 6.93
N ASN A 148 -6.58 -16.16 6.37
CA ASN A 148 -6.32 -15.14 5.36
C ASN A 148 -5.39 -14.03 5.89
N PHE A 149 -5.58 -13.61 7.14
CA PHE A 149 -4.67 -12.65 7.78
C PHE A 149 -3.24 -13.20 7.92
N LEU A 150 -3.08 -14.46 8.33
CA LEU A 150 -1.76 -15.09 8.42
C LEU A 150 -1.08 -15.23 7.05
N ASP A 151 -1.85 -15.51 6.00
CA ASP A 151 -1.33 -15.58 4.62
C ASP A 151 -0.85 -14.21 4.12
N LYS A 152 -1.57 -13.14 4.47
CA LYS A 152 -1.15 -11.76 4.22
C LYS A 152 0.16 -11.42 4.90
N VAL A 153 0.33 -11.85 6.16
CA VAL A 153 1.61 -11.71 6.88
C VAL A 153 2.73 -12.52 6.20
N ALA A 154 2.43 -13.73 5.73
CA ALA A 154 3.40 -14.54 5.00
C ALA A 154 3.81 -13.89 3.66
N ALA A 155 2.88 -13.29 2.93
CA ALA A 155 3.16 -12.52 1.72
C ALA A 155 4.09 -11.32 1.99
N CYS A 156 3.84 -10.58 3.08
CA CYS A 156 4.71 -9.50 3.54
C CYS A 156 6.13 -9.99 3.84
N ASN A 157 6.26 -11.09 4.59
CA ASN A 157 7.56 -11.71 4.87
C ASN A 157 8.28 -12.18 3.61
N SER A 158 7.55 -12.70 2.62
CA SER A 158 8.13 -13.09 1.34
C SER A 158 8.67 -11.89 0.56
N SER A 159 7.97 -10.75 0.54
CA SER A 159 8.50 -9.50 -0.04
C SER A 159 9.77 -9.02 0.68
N ALA A 160 9.78 -9.08 2.01
CA ALA A 160 10.95 -8.77 2.82
C ALA A 160 12.16 -9.66 2.49
N GLN A 161 11.93 -10.96 2.30
CA GLN A 161 12.96 -11.89 1.85
C GLN A 161 13.52 -11.50 0.47
N MET A 162 12.66 -11.23 -0.51
CA MET A 162 13.09 -10.84 -1.87
C MET A 162 13.94 -9.56 -1.87
N LEU A 163 13.57 -8.57 -1.04
CA LEU A 163 14.37 -7.35 -0.85
C LEU A 163 15.73 -7.67 -0.22
N THR A 164 15.75 -8.52 0.81
CA THR A 164 17.00 -8.93 1.51
C THR A 164 17.96 -9.66 0.57
N GLU A 165 17.44 -10.58 -0.26
CA GLU A 165 18.23 -11.33 -1.24
C GLU A 165 18.88 -10.41 -2.30
N LYS A 166 18.33 -9.21 -2.50
CA LYS A 166 18.89 -8.16 -3.36
C LYS A 166 19.79 -7.17 -2.61
N GLY A 167 20.08 -7.41 -1.33
CA GLY A 167 20.91 -6.53 -0.50
C GLY A 167 20.19 -5.27 -0.05
N LEU A 168 18.87 -5.19 -0.19
CA LEU A 168 18.06 -4.06 0.24
C LEU A 168 17.58 -4.27 1.68
N SER A 169 17.85 -3.29 2.54
CA SER A 169 17.36 -3.29 3.92
C SER A 169 15.99 -2.61 4.01
N PHE A 170 15.12 -3.10 4.89
CA PHE A 170 13.84 -2.48 5.22
C PHE A 170 13.72 -2.27 6.73
N ILE A 171 12.82 -1.36 7.13
CA ILE A 171 12.53 -1.08 8.54
C ILE A 171 11.30 -1.90 8.95
N ALA A 172 11.50 -2.89 9.83
CA ALA A 172 10.41 -3.61 10.45
C ALA A 172 9.68 -2.75 11.50
N ALA A 173 8.40 -3.04 11.75
CA ALA A 173 7.61 -2.34 12.77
C ALA A 173 8.13 -2.65 14.20
N GLN A 174 8.85 -1.71 14.81
CA GLN A 174 9.59 -1.91 16.07
C GLN A 174 8.71 -2.09 17.32
N ASN A 175 7.41 -1.81 17.24
CA ASN A 175 6.48 -1.79 18.38
C ASN A 175 5.28 -2.73 18.20
N LEU A 176 5.26 -3.60 17.18
CA LEU A 176 4.07 -4.42 16.86
C LEU A 176 3.66 -5.41 17.96
N HIS A 177 4.59 -5.79 18.84
CA HIS A 177 4.38 -6.78 19.91
C HIS A 177 4.78 -6.28 21.30
N LYS A 178 4.88 -4.96 21.48
CA LYS A 178 5.09 -4.35 22.79
C LYS A 178 3.77 -4.07 23.49
#